data_AF-A0A5C7V853-F1
#
_entry.id   AF-A0A5C7V853-F1
#
_cell.length_a   1.000
_cell.length_b   1.000
_cell.length_c   1.000
_cell.angle_alpha   90.00
_cell.angle_beta   90.00
_cell.angle_gamma   90.00
#
_symmetry.space_group_name_H-M   'P 1'
#
loop_
_entity.id
_entity.type
_entity.pdbx_description
1 polymer ?
#
loop_
_entity_poly.entity_id
_entity_poly.type
_entity_poly.pdbx_seq_one_letter_code
_entity_poly.pdbx_strand_id
1 'polypeptide(L)'
;MNMPAQPRLLLSLIALLPLLAAAENQPPLTREQVAAQRAALEQRFARDQAECQQRFAVSSCLEAVRERHKAELAPLVKRQHELAAEERRERSQAQVQRVRERELAAAEDEAQRRQRLVIQPPPTPPAAPASHAVHTRSPEQAQRQREQAQQRAEAEARQRQAQREEREQRQQQRRQQHEQRLQQKTKPPAAPLPLPGAASAPASAAH
;
A
#
# COMPACT_ATOMS: atom_id res chain seq x y z
N MET A 1 67.49 -6.79 58.63
CA MET A 1 66.75 -5.75 57.86
C MET A 1 66.57 -6.31 56.45
N ASN A 2 65.51 -7.07 56.24
CA ASN A 2 64.19 -6.67 55.72
C ASN A 2 64.18 -6.25 54.25
N MET A 3 63.98 -7.29 53.43
CA MET A 3 62.95 -7.53 52.40
C MET A 3 62.73 -6.61 51.17
N PRO A 4 62.29 -7.23 50.05
CA PRO A 4 62.38 -6.71 48.68
C PRO A 4 61.03 -6.19 48.13
N ALA A 5 61.06 -5.46 47.01
CA ALA A 5 59.86 -5.16 46.21
C ALA A 5 60.06 -5.62 44.75
N GLN A 6 59.17 -6.51 44.31
CA GLN A 6 59.20 -7.20 43.01
C GLN A 6 58.51 -6.39 41.90
N PRO A 7 58.91 -6.56 40.62
CA PRO A 7 58.22 -6.02 39.45
C PRO A 7 57.27 -7.09 38.88
N ARG A 8 55.98 -7.03 39.22
CA ARG A 8 54.94 -7.86 38.60
C ARG A 8 53.63 -7.10 38.55
N LEU A 9 53.39 -6.29 37.51
CA LEU A 9 52.08 -5.73 37.19
C LEU A 9 52.10 -5.00 35.82
N LEU A 10 52.50 -5.68 34.74
CA LEU A 10 52.43 -5.11 33.37
C LEU A 10 51.91 -6.10 32.32
N LEU A 11 51.17 -7.13 32.73
CA LEU A 11 50.73 -8.21 31.83
C LEU A 11 49.26 -8.62 32.05
N SER A 12 48.39 -7.66 32.34
CA SER A 12 46.96 -7.92 32.57
C SER A 12 46.04 -6.81 32.03
N LEU A 13 46.35 -6.26 30.84
CA LEU A 13 45.51 -5.23 30.20
C LEU A 13 45.19 -5.49 28.71
N ILE A 14 45.38 -6.70 28.19
CA ILE A 14 45.17 -7.01 26.75
C ILE A 14 44.07 -8.08 26.52
N ALA A 15 43.42 -8.60 27.56
CA ALA A 15 42.47 -9.73 27.42
C ALA A 15 40.97 -9.35 27.58
N LEU A 16 40.56 -8.13 27.18
CA LEU A 16 39.14 -7.71 27.26
C LEU A 16 38.59 -7.00 26.01
N LEU A 17 39.23 -7.16 24.84
CA LEU A 17 38.67 -6.74 23.55
C LEU A 17 38.54 -7.92 22.58
N PRO A 18 37.55 -8.82 22.77
CA PRO A 18 36.76 -9.19 21.61
C PRO A 18 35.29 -9.45 22.00
N LEU A 19 34.56 -8.44 22.47
CA LEU A 19 33.10 -8.54 22.64
C LEU A 19 32.31 -7.49 21.86
N LEU A 20 32.97 -6.72 20.98
CA LEU A 20 32.31 -5.74 20.10
C LEU A 20 31.99 -6.26 18.69
N ALA A 21 32.39 -7.49 18.32
CA ALA A 21 32.20 -8.02 16.97
C ALA A 21 30.93 -8.87 16.77
N ALA A 22 30.13 -9.10 17.82
CA ALA A 22 28.93 -9.95 17.74
C ALA A 22 27.62 -9.19 17.46
N ALA A 23 27.67 -7.87 17.24
CA ALA A 23 26.48 -7.07 16.98
C ALA A 23 25.99 -7.12 15.51
N GLU A 24 26.79 -7.61 14.58
CA GLU A 24 26.46 -7.57 13.13
C GLU A 24 25.73 -8.81 12.58
N ASN A 25 25.58 -9.88 13.37
CA ASN A 25 24.93 -11.12 12.93
C ASN A 25 23.57 -11.37 13.62
N GLN A 26 22.78 -10.32 13.84
CA GLN A 26 21.38 -10.50 14.21
C GLN A 26 20.57 -10.83 12.94
N PRO A 27 19.79 -11.92 12.93
CA PRO A 27 18.90 -12.21 11.81
C PRO A 27 17.96 -11.02 11.59
N PRO A 28 17.68 -10.67 10.32
CA PRO A 28 16.88 -9.49 10.03
C PRO A 28 15.48 -9.65 10.63
N LEU A 29 15.02 -8.59 11.30
CA LEU A 29 13.74 -8.59 11.99
C LEU A 29 12.57 -8.90 11.04
N THR A 30 11.69 -9.79 11.48
CA THR A 30 10.45 -10.13 10.77
C THR A 30 9.41 -9.02 10.93
N ARG A 31 8.35 -9.04 10.11
CA ARG A 31 7.24 -8.05 10.20
C ARG A 31 6.61 -8.00 11.57
N GLU A 32 6.34 -9.16 12.16
CA GLU A 32 5.74 -9.27 13.48
C GLU A 32 6.66 -8.73 14.57
N GLN A 33 7.96 -9.03 14.47
CA GLN A 33 8.95 -8.52 15.41
C GLN A 33 9.13 -7.00 15.32
N VAL A 34 9.11 -6.42 14.10
CA VAL A 34 9.13 -4.96 13.91
C VAL A 34 7.88 -4.31 14.49
N ALA A 35 6.71 -4.92 14.27
CA ALA A 35 5.44 -4.43 14.82
C ALA A 35 5.43 -4.47 16.36
N ALA A 36 5.89 -5.58 16.95
CA ALA A 36 5.98 -5.75 18.40
C ALA A 36 6.96 -4.73 19.03
N GLN A 37 8.13 -4.52 18.42
CA GLN A 37 9.09 -3.54 18.90
C GLN A 37 8.56 -2.11 18.82
N ARG A 38 7.87 -1.78 17.73
CA ARG A 38 7.24 -0.46 17.57
C ARG A 38 6.17 -0.24 18.63
N ALA A 39 5.30 -1.23 18.88
CA ALA A 39 4.30 -1.14 19.93
C ALA A 39 4.94 -0.97 21.33
N ALA A 40 6.03 -1.68 21.61
CA ALA A 40 6.77 -1.52 22.86
C ALA A 40 7.40 -0.12 23.01
N LEU A 41 7.97 0.44 21.93
CA LEU A 41 8.49 1.81 21.91
C LEU A 41 7.38 2.84 22.10
N GLU A 42 6.24 2.68 21.43
CA GLU A 42 5.09 3.58 21.57
C GLU A 42 4.54 3.57 23.00
N GLN A 43 4.48 2.41 23.65
CA GLN A 43 4.10 2.30 25.06
C GLN A 43 5.10 3.00 25.99
N ARG A 44 6.41 2.84 25.76
CA ARG A 44 7.45 3.53 26.55
C ARG A 44 7.35 5.03 26.37
N PHE A 45 7.24 5.50 25.13
CA PHE A 45 7.07 6.92 24.80
C PHE A 45 5.84 7.53 25.48
N ALA A 46 4.71 6.80 25.55
CA ALA A 46 3.52 7.27 26.25
C ALA A 46 3.75 7.40 27.77
N ARG A 47 4.49 6.47 28.39
CA ARG A 47 4.86 6.54 29.81
C ARG A 47 5.80 7.71 30.08
N ASP A 48 6.84 7.87 29.27
CA ASP A 48 7.82 8.96 29.37
C ASP A 48 7.13 10.33 29.23
N GLN A 49 6.16 10.45 28.33
CA GLN A 49 5.37 11.67 28.21
C GLN A 49 4.55 11.98 29.47
N ALA A 50 3.89 10.96 30.04
CA ALA A 50 3.12 11.12 31.27
C ALA A 50 4.02 11.51 32.46
N GLU A 51 5.24 10.98 32.53
CA GLU A 51 6.23 11.38 33.53
C GLU A 51 6.68 12.84 33.32
N CYS A 52 6.98 13.24 32.09
CA CYS A 52 7.37 14.63 31.80
C CYS A 52 6.30 15.65 32.20
N GLN A 53 5.01 15.30 32.10
CA GLN A 53 3.91 16.18 32.50
C GLN A 53 3.88 16.46 34.01
N GLN A 54 4.50 15.61 34.83
CA GLN A 54 4.57 15.79 36.29
C GLN A 54 5.76 16.67 36.73
N ARG A 55 6.65 17.03 35.80
CA ARG A 55 7.87 17.79 36.11
C ARG A 55 7.63 19.29 35.95
N PHE A 56 8.43 20.11 36.64
CA PHE A 56 8.38 21.56 36.46
C PHE A 56 8.83 22.03 35.07
N ALA A 57 9.82 21.34 34.47
CA ALA A 57 10.35 21.65 33.14
C ALA A 57 9.71 20.78 32.05
N VAL A 58 8.38 20.85 31.90
CA VAL A 58 7.61 19.97 30.99
C VAL A 58 8.07 20.12 29.54
N SER A 59 8.28 21.36 29.07
CA SER A 59 8.60 21.63 27.65
C SER A 59 9.90 20.96 27.20
N SER A 60 11.00 21.22 27.90
CA SER A 60 12.30 20.64 27.58
C SER A 60 12.32 19.12 27.77
N CYS A 61 11.60 18.60 28.78
CA CYS A 61 11.43 17.17 28.97
C CYS A 61 10.71 16.52 27.77
N LEU A 62 9.58 17.08 27.34
CA LEU A 62 8.81 16.56 26.21
C LEU A 62 9.59 16.63 24.90
N GLU A 63 10.36 17.69 24.67
CA GLU A 63 11.23 17.78 23.50
C GLU A 63 12.30 16.68 23.48
N ALA A 64 13.01 16.47 24.59
CA ALA A 64 13.98 15.39 24.71
C ALA A 64 13.35 14.01 24.48
N VAL A 65 12.17 13.76 25.05
CA VAL A 65 11.42 12.50 24.85
C VAL A 65 11.00 12.31 23.40
N ARG A 66 10.57 13.36 22.69
CA ARG A 66 10.24 13.31 21.26
C ARG A 66 11.45 13.01 20.39
N GLU A 67 12.59 13.64 20.65
CA GLU A 67 13.81 13.42 19.87
C GLU A 67 14.36 12.01 20.05
N ARG A 68 14.36 11.49 21.29
CA ARG A 68 14.70 10.07 21.55
C ARG A 68 13.77 9.12 20.81
N HIS A 69 12.46 9.34 20.89
CA HIS A 69 11.48 8.50 20.21
C HIS A 69 11.66 8.52 18.68
N LYS A 70 11.93 9.68 18.08
CA LYS A 70 12.23 9.76 16.63
C LYS A 70 13.48 8.94 16.28
N ALA A 71 14.55 9.09 17.06
CA ALA A 71 15.81 8.37 16.83
C ALA A 71 15.64 6.84 16.95
N GLU A 72 14.90 6.38 17.95
CA GLU A 72 14.64 4.95 18.17
C GLU A 72 13.66 4.35 17.15
N LEU A 73 12.68 5.13 16.69
CA LEU A 73 11.68 4.68 15.72
C LEU A 73 12.24 4.63 14.29
N ALA A 74 13.17 5.52 13.94
CA ALA A 74 13.76 5.63 12.60
C ALA A 74 14.28 4.29 12.01
N PRO A 75 15.10 3.48 12.71
CA PRO A 75 15.57 2.20 12.18
C PRO A 75 14.42 1.20 11.94
N LEU A 76 13.39 1.18 12.79
CA LEU A 76 12.24 0.30 12.61
C LEU A 76 11.40 0.70 11.39
N VAL A 77 11.21 1.99 11.16
CA VAL A 77 10.52 2.52 9.98
C VAL A 77 11.29 2.16 8.70
N LYS A 78 12.61 2.32 8.71
CA LYS A 78 13.47 1.89 7.60
C LYS A 78 13.28 0.40 7.31
N ARG A 79 13.34 -0.46 8.33
CA ARG A 79 13.14 -1.91 8.17
C ARG A 79 11.74 -2.24 7.63
N GLN A 80 10.71 -1.54 8.10
CA GLN A 80 9.35 -1.71 7.60
C GLN A 80 9.25 -1.37 6.11
N HIS A 81 9.93 -0.31 5.65
CA HIS A 81 9.96 0.05 4.23
C HIS A 81 10.70 -0.97 3.37
N GLU A 82 11.82 -1.51 3.86
CA GLU A 82 12.56 -2.59 3.19
C GLU A 82 11.67 -3.83 3.00
N LEU A 83 11.04 -4.30 4.07
CA LEU A 83 10.11 -5.44 4.04
C LEU A 83 8.93 -5.21 3.09
N ALA A 84 8.43 -3.98 2.99
CA ALA A 84 7.37 -3.63 2.06
C ALA A 84 7.86 -3.57 0.61
N ALA A 85 9.12 -3.17 0.38
CA ALA A 85 9.73 -3.16 -0.95
C ALA A 85 10.01 -4.58 -1.46
N GLU A 86 10.50 -5.46 -0.59
CA GLU A 86 10.69 -6.88 -0.86
C GLU A 86 9.37 -7.53 -1.34
N GLU A 87 8.29 -7.38 -0.58
CA GLU A 87 6.98 -7.95 -0.96
C GLU A 87 6.42 -7.34 -2.26
N ARG A 88 6.71 -6.07 -2.56
CA ARG A 88 6.33 -5.49 -3.87
C ARG A 88 7.11 -6.14 -5.00
N ARG A 89 8.40 -6.41 -4.82
CA ARG A 89 9.25 -7.08 -5.80
C ARG A 89 8.76 -8.51 -6.04
N GLU A 90 8.51 -9.27 -4.99
CA GLU A 90 7.99 -10.64 -5.09
C GLU A 90 6.66 -10.69 -5.84
N ARG A 91 5.72 -9.79 -5.50
CA ARG A 91 4.43 -9.70 -6.21
C ARG A 91 4.60 -9.35 -7.69
N SER A 92 5.51 -8.43 -8.01
CA SER A 92 5.78 -8.05 -9.40
C SER A 92 6.39 -9.21 -10.19
N GLN A 93 7.35 -9.95 -9.61
CA GLN A 93 7.96 -11.12 -10.24
C GLN A 93 6.94 -12.23 -10.46
N ALA A 94 6.11 -12.53 -9.46
CA ALA A 94 5.03 -13.50 -9.59
C ALA A 94 4.03 -13.10 -10.69
N GLN A 95 3.75 -11.80 -10.86
CA GLN A 95 2.91 -11.33 -11.95
C GLN A 95 3.57 -11.52 -13.32
N VAL A 96 4.85 -11.18 -13.45
CA VAL A 96 5.61 -11.39 -14.69
C VAL A 96 5.63 -12.87 -15.07
N GLN A 97 5.84 -13.77 -14.10
CA GLN A 97 5.79 -15.22 -14.33
C GLN A 97 4.42 -15.66 -14.85
N ARG A 98 3.33 -15.24 -14.20
CA ARG A 98 1.97 -15.57 -14.65
C ARG A 98 1.66 -15.05 -16.05
N VAL A 99 2.14 -13.86 -16.41
CA VAL A 99 1.96 -13.32 -17.76
C VAL A 99 2.74 -14.16 -18.77
N ARG A 100 4.01 -14.47 -18.48
CA ARG A 100 4.85 -15.31 -19.34
C ARG A 100 4.25 -16.70 -19.56
N GLU A 101 3.76 -17.34 -18.51
CA GLU A 101 3.08 -18.64 -18.62
C GLU A 101 1.86 -18.58 -19.53
N ARG A 102 1.05 -17.52 -19.41
CA ARG A 102 -0.12 -17.30 -20.29
C ARG A 102 0.28 -17.05 -21.74
N GLU A 103 1.34 -16.29 -21.96
CA GLU A 103 1.86 -16.02 -23.31
C GLU A 103 2.39 -17.29 -23.96
N LEU A 104 3.13 -18.13 -23.22
CA LEU A 104 3.60 -19.43 -23.70
C LEU A 104 2.41 -20.35 -24.05
N ALA A 105 1.43 -20.47 -23.16
CA ALA A 105 0.23 -21.27 -23.42
C ALA A 105 -0.55 -20.76 -24.65
N ALA A 106 -0.72 -19.44 -24.78
CA ALA A 106 -1.38 -18.86 -25.95
C ALA A 106 -0.60 -19.10 -27.25
N ALA A 107 0.73 -19.04 -27.21
CA ALA A 107 1.58 -19.34 -28.36
C ALA A 107 1.50 -20.81 -28.78
N GLU A 108 1.45 -21.74 -27.81
CA GLU A 108 1.25 -23.17 -28.07
C GLU A 108 -0.12 -23.44 -28.69
N ASP A 109 -1.18 -22.86 -28.15
CA ASP A 109 -2.55 -22.96 -28.69
C ASP A 109 -2.63 -22.42 -30.13
N GLU A 110 -1.98 -21.28 -30.39
CA GLU A 110 -1.93 -20.71 -31.72
C GLU A 110 -1.13 -21.58 -32.69
N ALA A 111 0.00 -22.15 -32.26
CA ALA A 111 0.80 -23.08 -33.06
C ALA A 111 -0.01 -24.33 -33.41
N GLN A 112 -0.72 -24.92 -32.45
CA GLN A 112 -1.62 -26.05 -32.69
C GLN A 112 -2.75 -25.68 -33.66
N ARG A 113 -3.36 -24.51 -33.50
CA ARG A 113 -4.39 -24.01 -34.42
C ARG A 113 -3.84 -23.86 -35.85
N ARG A 114 -2.64 -23.31 -36.01
CA ARG A 114 -1.98 -23.17 -37.32
C ARG A 114 -1.67 -24.54 -37.93
N GLN A 115 -1.13 -25.48 -37.16
CA GLN A 115 -0.87 -26.84 -37.62
C GLN A 115 -2.16 -27.53 -38.09
N ARG A 116 -3.26 -27.41 -37.33
CA ARG A 116 -4.57 -27.95 -37.75
C ARG A 116 -5.04 -27.37 -39.08
N LEU A 117 -4.86 -26.07 -39.32
CA LEU A 117 -5.25 -25.44 -40.58
C LEU A 117 -4.39 -25.89 -41.78
N VAL A 118 -3.13 -26.27 -41.55
CA VAL A 118 -2.23 -26.77 -42.62
C VAL A 118 -2.48 -28.24 -42.93
N ILE A 119 -2.72 -29.07 -41.90
CA ILE A 119 -2.89 -30.52 -42.04
C ILE A 119 -4.31 -30.88 -42.48
N GLN A 120 -5.33 -30.13 -42.02
CA GLN A 120 -6.69 -30.40 -42.46
C GLN A 120 -6.81 -29.98 -43.93
N PRO A 121 -7.22 -30.89 -44.83
CA PRO A 121 -7.60 -30.49 -46.17
C PRO A 121 -8.68 -29.41 -46.04
N PRO A 122 -8.70 -28.39 -46.94
CA PRO A 122 -9.75 -27.40 -46.93
C PRO A 122 -11.07 -28.16 -46.83
N PRO A 123 -11.98 -27.77 -45.92
CA PRO A 123 -13.26 -28.45 -45.82
C PRO A 123 -13.80 -28.50 -47.25
N THR A 124 -14.01 -29.72 -47.76
CA THR A 124 -14.66 -29.90 -49.06
C THR A 124 -15.84 -28.95 -49.01
N PRO A 125 -15.92 -27.95 -49.92
CA PRO A 125 -17.06 -27.05 -49.91
C PRO A 125 -18.27 -27.96 -49.83
N PRO A 126 -19.19 -27.74 -48.86
CA PRO A 126 -20.36 -28.59 -48.76
C PRO A 126 -20.88 -28.70 -50.17
N ALA A 127 -20.96 -29.95 -50.69
CA ALA A 127 -21.41 -30.22 -52.05
C ALA A 127 -22.56 -29.27 -52.28
N ALA A 128 -22.37 -28.29 -53.20
CA ALA A 128 -23.21 -27.10 -53.28
C ALA A 128 -24.63 -27.59 -53.05
N PRO A 129 -25.26 -27.23 -51.91
CA PRO A 129 -26.42 -27.97 -51.41
C PRO A 129 -27.36 -28.07 -52.58
N ALA A 130 -27.56 -29.28 -53.11
CA ALA A 130 -28.15 -29.52 -54.42
C ALA A 130 -29.33 -28.58 -54.55
N SER A 131 -29.14 -27.48 -55.30
CA SER A 131 -29.78 -26.17 -55.05
C SER A 131 -30.92 -26.31 -54.06
N HIS A 132 -30.66 -26.22 -52.75
CA HIS A 132 -31.77 -26.12 -51.79
C HIS A 132 -32.50 -24.88 -52.28
N ALA A 133 -33.62 -25.11 -52.98
CA ALA A 133 -34.39 -24.10 -53.66
C ALA A 133 -34.43 -22.95 -52.68
N VAL A 134 -33.83 -21.80 -53.06
CA VAL A 134 -33.74 -20.61 -52.21
C VAL A 134 -35.09 -20.53 -51.55
N HIS A 135 -35.15 -20.94 -50.27
CA HIS A 135 -36.37 -20.77 -49.50
C HIS A 135 -36.32 -19.27 -49.33
N THR A 136 -36.96 -18.58 -50.27
CA THR A 136 -37.25 -17.17 -50.20
C THR A 136 -37.90 -17.05 -48.84
N ARG A 137 -37.10 -16.62 -47.84
CA ARG A 137 -37.60 -16.34 -46.51
C ARG A 137 -38.83 -15.52 -46.76
N SER A 138 -39.97 -15.97 -46.26
CA SER A 138 -41.19 -15.21 -46.47
C SER A 138 -40.90 -13.78 -46.01
N PRO A 139 -41.42 -12.75 -46.69
CA PRO A 139 -41.18 -11.36 -46.31
C PRO A 139 -41.43 -11.13 -44.80
N GLU A 140 -42.37 -11.87 -44.22
CA GLU A 140 -42.61 -11.90 -42.77
C GLU A 140 -41.44 -12.43 -41.92
N GLN A 141 -40.76 -13.50 -42.32
CA GLN A 141 -39.61 -14.03 -41.57
C GLN A 141 -38.43 -13.05 -41.62
N ALA A 142 -38.22 -12.38 -42.76
CA ALA A 142 -37.20 -11.35 -42.89
C ALA A 142 -37.54 -10.12 -42.02
N GLN A 143 -38.81 -9.74 -41.95
CA GLN A 143 -39.28 -8.66 -41.10
C GLN A 143 -39.10 -8.99 -39.60
N ARG A 144 -39.53 -10.17 -39.15
CA ARG A 144 -39.35 -10.62 -37.75
C ARG A 144 -37.88 -10.63 -37.33
N GLN A 145 -36.96 -11.03 -38.21
CA GLN A 145 -35.52 -10.98 -37.93
C GLN A 145 -34.98 -9.56 -37.80
N ARG A 146 -35.46 -8.62 -38.62
CA ARG A 146 -35.08 -7.20 -38.52
C ARG A 146 -35.57 -6.59 -37.22
N GLU A 147 -36.82 -6.85 -36.84
CA GLU A 147 -37.40 -6.40 -35.57
C GLU A 147 -36.62 -6.96 -34.37
N GLN A 148 -36.29 -8.25 -34.37
CA GLN A 148 -35.47 -8.85 -33.31
C GLN A 148 -34.06 -8.26 -33.25
N ALA A 149 -33.43 -7.98 -34.40
CA ALA A 149 -32.12 -7.34 -34.43
C ALA A 149 -32.17 -5.91 -33.90
N GLN A 150 -33.21 -5.15 -34.23
CA GLN A 150 -33.44 -3.81 -33.71
C GLN A 150 -33.66 -3.84 -32.19
N GLN A 151 -34.52 -4.72 -31.69
CA GLN A 151 -34.75 -4.88 -30.25
C GLN A 151 -33.47 -5.22 -29.48
N ARG A 152 -32.63 -6.12 -30.03
CA ARG A 152 -31.33 -6.46 -29.43
C ARG A 152 -30.38 -5.27 -29.43
N ALA A 153 -30.30 -4.53 -30.55
CA ALA A 153 -29.46 -3.35 -30.66
C ALA A 153 -29.89 -2.23 -29.68
N GLU A 154 -31.19 -2.02 -29.51
CA GLU A 154 -31.74 -1.07 -28.54
C GLU A 154 -31.45 -1.47 -27.10
N ALA A 155 -31.65 -2.75 -26.75
CA ALA A 155 -31.33 -3.25 -25.42
C ALA A 155 -29.84 -3.08 -25.08
N GLU A 156 -28.96 -3.39 -26.03
CA GLU A 156 -27.52 -3.21 -25.87
C GLU A 156 -27.13 -1.72 -25.78
N ALA A 157 -27.79 -0.84 -26.54
CA ALA A 157 -27.60 0.60 -26.44
C ALA A 157 -27.98 1.15 -25.06
N ARG A 158 -29.13 0.73 -24.51
CA ARG A 158 -29.56 1.09 -23.15
C ARG A 158 -28.59 0.58 -22.10
N GLN A 159 -28.10 -0.65 -22.24
CA GLN A 159 -27.10 -1.21 -21.33
C GLN A 159 -25.80 -0.41 -21.36
N ARG A 160 -25.34 -0.01 -22.56
CA ARG A 160 -24.15 0.84 -22.71
C ARG A 160 -24.32 2.21 -22.07
N GLN A 161 -25.51 2.82 -22.17
CA GLN A 161 -25.82 4.09 -21.53
C GLN A 161 -25.80 3.96 -20.00
N ALA A 162 -26.50 2.98 -19.44
CA ALA A 162 -26.52 2.73 -18.00
C ALA A 162 -25.09 2.50 -17.44
N GLN A 163 -24.25 1.75 -18.16
CA GLN A 163 -22.85 1.57 -17.75
C GLN A 163 -22.01 2.86 -17.81
N ARG A 164 -22.30 3.79 -18.74
CA ARG A 164 -21.61 5.09 -18.79
C ARG A 164 -22.02 5.94 -17.59
N GLU A 165 -23.30 6.03 -17.30
CA GLU A 165 -23.84 6.76 -16.15
C GLU A 165 -23.27 6.20 -14.83
N GLU A 166 -23.23 4.88 -14.67
CA GLU A 166 -22.66 4.24 -13.47
C GLU A 166 -21.15 4.51 -13.31
N ARG A 167 -20.41 4.59 -14.43
CA ARG A 167 -18.98 4.97 -14.41
C ARG A 167 -18.80 6.44 -14.02
N GLU A 168 -19.62 7.33 -14.55
CA GLU A 168 -19.59 8.76 -14.23
C GLU A 168 -19.93 9.01 -12.75
N GLN A 169 -20.99 8.37 -12.23
CA GLN A 169 -21.35 8.44 -10.82
C GLN A 169 -20.22 7.94 -9.91
N ARG A 170 -19.61 6.79 -10.25
CA ARG A 170 -18.45 6.27 -9.49
C ARG A 170 -17.26 7.23 -9.52
N GLN A 171 -17.01 7.89 -10.65
CA GLN A 171 -15.94 8.87 -10.76
C GLN A 171 -16.22 10.10 -9.88
N GLN A 172 -17.45 10.61 -9.91
CA GLN A 172 -17.87 11.74 -9.08
C GLN A 172 -17.76 11.41 -7.58
N GLN A 173 -18.23 10.23 -7.15
CA GLN A 173 -18.10 9.77 -5.76
C GLN A 173 -16.63 9.71 -5.31
N ARG A 174 -15.72 9.21 -6.16
CA ARG A 174 -14.28 9.18 -5.84
C ARG A 174 -13.70 10.58 -5.68
N ARG A 175 -14.11 11.54 -6.52
CA ARG A 175 -13.69 12.95 -6.40
C ARG A 175 -14.17 13.57 -5.10
N GLN A 176 -15.45 13.42 -4.77
CA GLN A 176 -16.02 13.92 -3.51
C GLN A 176 -15.35 13.30 -2.28
N GLN A 177 -15.12 11.99 -2.27
CA GLN A 177 -14.40 11.33 -1.18
C GLN A 177 -12.97 11.86 -1.03
N HIS A 178 -12.30 12.13 -2.14
CA HIS A 178 -10.95 12.71 -2.12
C HIS A 178 -10.96 14.13 -1.54
N GLU A 179 -11.89 14.99 -1.98
CA GLU A 179 -12.06 16.35 -1.47
C GLU A 179 -12.39 16.35 0.03
N GLN A 180 -13.30 15.49 0.49
CA GLN A 180 -13.60 15.32 1.92
C GLN A 180 -12.36 14.93 2.72
N ARG A 181 -11.55 14.00 2.21
CA ARG A 181 -10.28 13.60 2.87
C ARG A 181 -9.29 14.75 2.94
N LEU A 182 -9.23 15.60 1.92
CA LEU A 182 -8.36 16.80 1.93
C LEU A 182 -8.87 17.81 2.96
N GLN A 183 -10.17 18.09 3.00
CA GLN A 183 -10.77 19.01 3.99
C GLN A 183 -10.58 18.54 5.43
N GLN A 184 -10.69 17.24 5.68
CA GLN A 184 -10.40 16.66 7.00
C GLN A 184 -8.93 16.82 7.41
N LYS A 185 -8.00 16.83 6.45
CA LYS A 185 -6.57 17.08 6.69
C LYS A 185 -6.29 18.57 6.91
N THR A 186 -7.02 19.47 6.27
CA THR A 186 -6.85 20.93 6.38
C THR A 186 -7.72 21.57 7.46
N LYS A 187 -7.93 20.89 8.62
CA LYS A 187 -8.56 21.55 9.76
C LYS A 187 -7.74 22.79 10.16
N PRO A 188 -8.37 23.97 10.31
CA PRO A 188 -7.64 25.18 10.67
C PRO A 188 -6.96 24.97 12.03
N PRO A 189 -5.77 25.58 12.24
CA PRO A 189 -5.13 25.57 13.54
C PRO A 189 -6.11 26.09 14.59
N ALA A 190 -6.13 25.44 15.76
CA ALA A 190 -7.00 25.82 16.86
C ALA A 190 -6.84 27.31 17.17
N ALA A 191 -7.96 27.98 17.48
CA ALA A 191 -7.96 29.37 17.87
C ALA A 191 -6.93 29.60 18.99
N PRO A 192 -6.13 30.68 18.94
CA PRO A 192 -5.14 30.96 19.96
C PRO A 192 -5.84 31.04 21.31
N LEU A 193 -5.25 30.35 22.30
CA LEU A 193 -5.75 30.33 23.67
C LEU A 193 -5.87 31.77 24.20
N PRO A 194 -6.95 32.10 24.94
CA PRO A 194 -7.09 33.42 25.53
C PRO A 194 -5.89 33.71 26.43
N LEU A 195 -5.20 34.81 26.15
CA LEU A 195 -4.08 35.27 26.96
C LEU A 195 -4.60 35.60 28.38
N PRO A 196 -4.07 34.98 29.44
CA PRO A 196 -4.43 35.34 30.80
C PRO A 196 -3.88 36.74 31.10
N GLY A 197 -4.74 37.75 31.11
CA GLY A 197 -4.37 39.13 31.42
C GLY A 197 -5.40 40.19 31.03
N ALA A 198 -6.31 39.92 30.09
CA ALA A 198 -7.30 40.90 29.64
C ALA A 198 -8.49 41.10 30.63
N ALA A 199 -8.64 40.24 31.64
CA ALA A 199 -9.79 40.27 32.57
C ALA A 199 -9.50 40.90 33.94
N SER A 200 -8.30 41.44 34.16
CA SER A 200 -7.90 41.99 35.46
C SER A 200 -7.26 43.36 35.30
N ALA A 201 -8.05 44.33 34.85
CA ALA A 201 -7.80 45.74 35.15
C ALA A 201 -8.62 46.07 36.43
N PRO A 202 -7.98 46.32 37.58
CA PRO A 202 -8.70 46.86 38.72
C PRO A 202 -9.04 48.32 38.41
N ALA A 203 -10.32 48.67 38.49
CA ALA A 203 -10.74 50.04 38.61
C ALA A 203 -10.27 50.57 39.98
N SER A 204 -9.08 51.14 40.02
CA SER A 204 -8.64 51.94 41.17
C SER A 204 -9.45 53.22 41.21
N ALA A 205 -10.09 53.39 42.37
CA ALA A 205 -10.79 54.55 42.89
C ALA A 205 -10.25 55.91 42.46
N ALA A 206 -11.17 56.83 42.15
CA ALA A 206 -11.01 58.25 42.40
C ALA A 206 -12.09 58.67 43.39
N HIS A 207 -11.63 59.12 44.56
CA HIS A 207 -12.38 59.92 45.53
C HIS A 207 -12.65 61.32 44.99
#